data_AF-A0A4V4LCQ8-F1
#
_entry.id   AF-A0A4V4LCQ8-F1
#
_cell.length_a   1.000
_cell.length_b   1.000
_cell.length_c   1.000
_cell.angle_alpha   90.00
_cell.angle_beta   90.00
_cell.angle_gamma   90.00
#
_symmetry.space_group_name_H-M   'P 1'
#
loop_
_entity.id
_entity.type
_entity.pdbx_description
1 polymer ?
#
loop_
_entity_poly.entity_id
_entity_poly.type
_entity_poly.pdbx_seq_one_letter_code
_entity_poly.pdbx_strand_id
1 'polypeptide(L)'
;MILDDLETMSMDDEDFTESNIEDMESDPEAETSTTTDYWFGKMYLKCTIAEEVLREPSDTMSLESADRYPYDEVLTSLQAQGIARPDYIVASRRTATTQTEASRMALFTLIGTIVRTGRRGERSALLACLRRNRRAGSSSDPHEHLHTSTANGRAEPQPQEGMGPSRPAGPGEQRPTPPNEQDGPLEEMAKYTMALKEHGDRIDAQPSYKTITISQYPSRFMSVVSFGGSEENGESRTKRDAKHIASKKMCERLAIRFA
;
A
#
# COMPACT_ATOMS: atom_id res chain seq x y z
N MET A 1 75.45 -9.27 -22.26
CA MET A 1 74.31 -8.58 -22.91
C MET A 1 73.66 -9.63 -23.79
N ILE A 2 72.83 -10.47 -23.18
CA ILE A 2 71.37 -10.36 -23.09
C ILE A 2 70.75 -10.46 -24.49
N LEU A 3 70.29 -11.67 -24.80
CA LEU A 3 69.30 -12.01 -25.81
C LEU A 3 68.01 -11.26 -25.51
N ASP A 4 67.30 -10.78 -26.54
CA ASP A 4 65.85 -10.82 -26.55
C ASP A 4 65.35 -10.85 -27.99
N ASP A 5 64.80 -12.01 -28.33
CA ASP A 5 63.89 -12.28 -29.43
C ASP A 5 62.59 -11.49 -29.19
N LEU A 6 62.19 -10.69 -30.17
CA LEU A 6 60.82 -10.14 -30.23
C LEU A 6 60.11 -10.83 -31.38
N GLU A 7 59.62 -12.02 -31.01
CA GLU A 7 58.70 -12.88 -31.73
C GLU A 7 57.41 -12.10 -32.05
N THR A 8 57.21 -11.76 -33.32
CA THR A 8 55.95 -11.24 -33.86
C THR A 8 54.94 -12.38 -33.92
N MET A 9 54.14 -12.55 -32.86
CA MET A 9 52.93 -13.36 -32.89
C MET A 9 51.79 -12.58 -33.56
N SER A 10 51.45 -12.96 -34.78
CA SER A 10 50.20 -12.59 -35.44
C SER A 10 49.06 -13.41 -34.83
N MET A 11 48.11 -12.74 -34.17
CA MET A 11 46.86 -13.37 -33.75
C MET A 11 45.84 -13.25 -34.89
N ASP A 12 45.33 -14.42 -35.26
CA ASP A 12 44.36 -14.69 -36.29
C ASP A 12 43.00 -14.00 -36.07
N ASP A 13 42.36 -13.73 -37.20
CA ASP A 13 40.98 -13.31 -37.35
C ASP A 13 40.02 -14.34 -36.75
N GLU A 14 39.45 -14.03 -35.59
CA GLU A 14 38.26 -14.72 -35.08
C GLU A 14 37.02 -13.93 -35.52
N ASP A 15 36.33 -14.49 -36.51
CA ASP A 15 34.96 -14.19 -36.93
C ASP A 15 34.03 -14.10 -35.70
N PHE A 16 33.83 -12.88 -35.19
CA PHE A 16 32.72 -12.62 -34.28
C PHE A 16 31.43 -12.60 -35.11
N THR A 17 30.83 -13.77 -35.26
CA THR A 17 29.52 -13.94 -35.88
C THR A 17 28.51 -13.03 -35.20
N GLU A 18 28.11 -12.01 -35.93
CA GLU A 18 26.94 -11.17 -35.74
C GLU A 18 25.69 -12.06 -35.79
N SER A 19 25.35 -12.68 -34.66
CA SER A 19 24.15 -13.51 -34.55
C SER A 19 23.69 -13.56 -33.10
N ASN A 20 22.44 -13.12 -32.92
CA ASN A 20 21.56 -13.39 -31.79
C ASN A 20 21.50 -12.39 -30.62
N ILE A 21 21.29 -11.11 -30.94
CA ILE A 21 20.44 -10.23 -30.10
C ILE A 21 19.25 -9.79 -30.95
N GLU A 22 18.39 -10.74 -31.28
CA GLU A 22 16.99 -10.45 -31.58
C GLU A 22 16.18 -10.81 -30.34
N ASP A 23 15.23 -9.93 -30.01
CA ASP A 23 14.15 -10.12 -29.04
C ASP A 23 14.52 -10.17 -27.54
N MET A 24 14.73 -8.98 -26.97
CA MET A 24 14.07 -8.66 -25.70
C MET A 24 13.83 -7.15 -25.56
N GLU A 25 13.11 -6.57 -26.54
CA GLU A 25 12.49 -5.25 -26.39
C GLU A 25 11.27 -5.39 -25.46
N SER A 26 11.54 -5.57 -24.16
CA SER A 26 10.49 -5.41 -23.14
C SER A 26 10.25 -3.92 -23.01
N ASP A 27 9.17 -3.44 -23.64
CA ASP A 27 8.74 -2.04 -23.64
C ASP A 27 8.74 -1.44 -22.21
N PRO A 28 9.77 -0.64 -21.86
CA PRO A 28 9.88 -0.08 -20.51
C PRO A 28 8.80 0.99 -20.25
N GLU A 29 8.06 1.43 -21.27
CA GLU A 29 7.01 2.44 -21.13
C GLU A 29 5.76 1.86 -20.45
N ALA A 30 5.43 0.59 -20.69
CA ALA A 30 4.23 -0.03 -20.15
C ALA A 30 4.30 -0.24 -18.62
N GLU A 31 5.47 -0.67 -18.11
CA GLU A 31 5.68 -0.88 -16.67
C GLU A 31 5.79 0.45 -15.91
N THR A 32 6.44 1.45 -16.51
CA THR A 32 6.56 2.79 -15.93
C THR A 32 5.20 3.53 -15.91
N SER A 33 4.38 3.38 -16.97
CA SER A 33 3.02 3.93 -16.99
C SER A 33 2.15 3.30 -15.91
N THR A 34 2.19 1.98 -15.74
CA THR A 34 1.38 1.27 -14.73
C THR A 34 1.76 1.68 -13.32
N THR A 35 3.05 1.85 -13.04
CA THR A 35 3.56 2.33 -11.75
C THR A 35 3.13 3.77 -11.47
N THR A 36 3.17 4.62 -12.49
CA THR A 36 2.74 6.01 -12.41
C THR A 36 1.23 6.10 -12.15
N ASP A 37 0.42 5.36 -12.89
CA ASP A 37 -1.03 5.31 -12.72
C ASP A 37 -1.40 4.78 -11.33
N TYR A 38 -0.75 3.72 -10.85
CA TYR A 38 -0.93 3.23 -9.48
C TYR A 38 -0.69 4.33 -8.43
N TRP A 39 0.40 5.09 -8.56
CA TRP A 39 0.74 6.13 -7.58
C TRP A 39 -0.27 7.28 -7.62
N PHE A 40 -0.62 7.77 -8.82
CA PHE A 40 -1.63 8.81 -8.98
C PHE A 40 -2.98 8.39 -8.42
N GLY A 41 -3.44 7.18 -8.71
CA GLY A 41 -4.73 6.71 -8.22
C GLY A 41 -4.77 6.51 -6.72
N LYS A 42 -3.69 6.02 -6.12
CA LYS A 42 -3.54 5.94 -4.66
C LYS A 42 -3.65 7.32 -4.00
N MET A 43 -2.98 8.33 -4.56
CA MET A 43 -3.03 9.69 -4.04
C MET A 43 -4.40 10.33 -4.23
N TYR A 44 -4.99 10.18 -5.42
CA TYR A 44 -6.32 10.70 -5.72
C TYR A 44 -7.40 10.15 -4.78
N LEU A 45 -7.39 8.83 -4.52
CA LEU A 45 -8.34 8.22 -3.60
C LEU A 45 -8.18 8.77 -2.17
N LYS A 46 -6.94 8.89 -1.68
CA LYS A 46 -6.67 9.48 -0.36
C LYS A 46 -7.21 10.90 -0.24
N CYS A 47 -6.98 11.74 -1.25
CA CYS A 47 -7.51 13.10 -1.28
C CYS A 47 -9.04 13.11 -1.30
N THR A 48 -9.67 12.24 -2.10
CA THR A 48 -11.14 12.14 -2.17
C THR A 48 -11.74 11.73 -0.82
N ILE A 49 -11.13 10.76 -0.14
CA ILE A 49 -11.56 10.35 1.21
C ILE A 49 -11.40 11.50 2.21
N ALA A 50 -10.25 12.18 2.19
CA ALA A 50 -9.98 13.31 3.08
C ALA A 50 -10.96 14.47 2.86
N GLU A 51 -11.26 14.84 1.61
CA GLU A 51 -12.24 15.88 1.28
C GLU A 51 -13.62 15.57 1.87
N GLU A 52 -14.07 14.31 1.75
CA GLU A 52 -15.35 13.89 2.28
C GLU A 52 -15.35 13.85 3.83
N VAL A 53 -14.24 13.45 4.48
CA VAL A 53 -14.10 13.55 5.96
C VAL A 53 -14.24 15.00 6.43
N LEU A 54 -13.62 15.94 5.71
CA LEU A 54 -13.67 17.37 6.05
C LEU A 54 -15.06 17.97 5.82
N ARG A 55 -15.84 17.43 4.88
CA ARG A 55 -17.17 17.94 4.50
C ARG A 55 -18.28 17.51 5.45
N GLU A 56 -18.19 16.30 6.00
CA GLU A 56 -19.12 15.76 6.98
C GLU A 56 -18.34 15.34 8.24
N PRO A 57 -17.99 16.29 9.14
CA PRO A 57 -17.32 15.98 10.39
C PRO A 57 -18.29 15.24 11.32
N SER A 58 -18.54 13.97 11.03
CA SER A 58 -19.23 13.06 11.93
C SER A 58 -18.27 12.67 13.03
N ASP A 59 -18.71 12.82 14.28
CA ASP A 59 -17.89 12.91 15.51
C ASP A 59 -17.10 11.63 15.90
N THR A 60 -16.99 10.61 15.04
CA THR A 60 -16.35 9.33 15.41
C THR A 60 -15.70 8.53 14.25
N MET A 61 -15.60 9.06 13.03
CA MET A 61 -14.86 8.32 11.98
C MET A 61 -13.34 8.51 12.12
N SER A 62 -12.72 7.64 12.92
CA SER A 62 -11.27 7.48 12.97
C SER A 62 -10.73 7.19 11.56
N LEU A 63 -9.64 7.88 11.20
CA LEU A 63 -8.88 7.67 9.96
C LEU A 63 -8.40 6.21 9.82
N GLU A 64 -8.36 5.45 10.91
CA GLU A 64 -8.01 4.02 10.97
C GLU A 64 -9.05 3.10 10.30
N SER A 65 -10.30 3.56 10.10
CA SER A 65 -11.30 2.82 9.33
C SER A 65 -10.97 2.72 7.83
N ALA A 66 -9.92 3.43 7.35
CA ALA A 66 -9.44 3.39 5.99
C ALA A 66 -8.89 2.01 5.55
N ASP A 67 -8.55 1.13 6.51
CA ASP A 67 -8.12 -0.24 6.21
C ASP A 67 -9.26 -1.15 5.71
N ARG A 68 -10.52 -0.73 5.87
CA ARG A 68 -11.70 -1.43 5.34
C ARG A 68 -12.34 -0.70 4.17
N TYR A 69 -11.53 -0.12 3.29
CA TYR A 69 -12.08 0.44 2.05
C TYR A 69 -12.64 -0.68 1.15
N PRO A 70 -13.88 -0.57 0.63
CA PRO A 70 -14.54 -1.61 -0.16
C PRO A 70 -14.00 -1.64 -1.61
N TYR A 71 -12.76 -2.10 -1.79
CA TYR A 71 -12.06 -2.09 -3.08
C TYR A 71 -12.79 -2.90 -4.16
N ASP A 72 -13.31 -4.09 -3.80
CA ASP A 72 -13.99 -5.00 -4.72
C ASP A 72 -15.35 -4.46 -5.17
N GLU A 73 -16.12 -3.90 -4.25
CA GLU A 73 -17.44 -3.33 -4.53
C GLU A 73 -17.33 -2.11 -5.44
N VAL A 74 -16.33 -1.26 -5.20
CA VAL A 74 -16.05 -0.09 -6.05
C VAL A 74 -15.65 -0.52 -7.45
N LEU A 75 -14.76 -1.52 -7.58
CA LEU A 75 -14.38 -2.07 -8.89
C LEU A 75 -15.59 -2.62 -9.65
N THR A 76 -16.43 -3.41 -8.96
CA THR A 76 -17.66 -3.98 -9.53
C THR A 76 -18.61 -2.86 -9.99
N SER A 77 -18.77 -1.81 -9.19
CA SER A 77 -19.59 -0.65 -9.53
C SER A 77 -19.07 0.11 -10.75
N LEU A 78 -17.75 0.28 -10.86
CA LEU A 78 -17.12 0.93 -12.02
C LEU A 78 -17.22 0.08 -13.30
N GLN A 79 -17.14 -1.25 -13.18
CA GLN A 79 -17.38 -2.17 -14.29
C GLN A 79 -18.83 -2.09 -14.77
N ALA A 80 -19.80 -2.10 -13.85
CA ALA A 80 -21.22 -2.00 -14.19
C ALA A 80 -21.58 -0.68 -14.89
N GLN A 81 -20.83 0.40 -14.60
CA GLN A 81 -20.98 1.70 -15.27
C GLN A 81 -20.24 1.80 -16.61
N GLY A 82 -19.54 0.74 -17.03
CA GLY A 82 -18.74 0.73 -18.26
C GLY A 82 -17.47 1.58 -18.20
N ILE A 83 -17.08 2.04 -17.00
CA ILE A 83 -15.89 2.88 -16.78
C ILE A 83 -14.64 2.01 -16.69
N ALA A 84 -14.76 0.83 -16.08
CA ALA A 84 -13.66 -0.12 -15.95
C ALA A 84 -13.79 -1.23 -17.01
N ARG A 85 -12.76 -1.39 -17.85
CA ARG A 85 -12.67 -2.53 -18.77
C ARG A 85 -12.15 -3.77 -18.03
N PRO A 86 -12.72 -4.97 -18.26
CA PRO A 86 -12.28 -6.21 -17.62
C PRO A 86 -10.78 -6.50 -17.81
N ASP A 87 -10.26 -6.26 -19.02
CA ASP A 87 -8.87 -6.55 -19.38
C ASP A 87 -7.86 -5.76 -18.53
N TYR A 88 -8.21 -4.51 -18.18
CA TYR A 88 -7.36 -3.63 -17.38
C TYR A 88 -7.23 -4.10 -15.93
N ILE A 89 -8.32 -4.66 -15.40
CA ILE A 89 -8.37 -5.21 -14.04
C ILE A 89 -7.55 -6.49 -13.97
N VAL A 90 -7.64 -7.35 -14.99
CA VAL A 90 -6.86 -8.60 -15.02
C VAL A 90 -5.36 -8.32 -15.13
N ALA A 91 -4.94 -7.37 -15.98
CA ALA A 91 -3.53 -7.00 -16.12
C ALA A 91 -2.93 -6.46 -14.80
N SER A 92 -3.68 -5.63 -14.09
CA SER A 92 -3.23 -5.00 -12.84
C SER A 92 -3.11 -5.95 -11.64
N ARG A 93 -3.63 -7.19 -11.75
CA ARG A 93 -3.64 -8.19 -10.68
C ARG A 93 -2.45 -9.16 -10.71
N ARG A 94 -1.65 -9.15 -11.78
CA ARG A 94 -0.63 -10.19 -12.06
C ARG A 94 0.47 -10.32 -10.98
N THR A 95 0.73 -9.27 -10.23
CA THR A 95 1.79 -9.22 -9.21
C THR A 95 1.26 -9.34 -7.77
N ALA A 96 -0.05 -9.50 -7.59
CA ALA A 96 -0.66 -9.50 -6.26
C ALA A 96 -0.58 -10.88 -5.61
N THR A 97 -0.32 -10.90 -4.29
CA THR A 97 -0.22 -12.14 -3.50
C THR A 97 -1.54 -12.53 -2.84
N THR A 98 -2.46 -11.59 -2.69
CA THR A 98 -3.78 -11.79 -2.08
C THR A 98 -4.88 -11.14 -2.91
N GLN A 99 -6.13 -11.60 -2.77
CA GLN A 99 -7.28 -11.03 -3.47
C GLN A 99 -7.50 -9.55 -3.12
N THR A 100 -7.37 -9.19 -1.83
CA THR A 100 -7.51 -7.80 -1.38
C THR A 100 -6.43 -6.90 -1.98
N GLU A 101 -5.18 -7.37 -2.04
CA GLU A 101 -4.10 -6.65 -2.70
C GLU A 101 -4.36 -6.50 -4.20
N ALA A 102 -4.83 -7.56 -4.86
CA ALA A 102 -5.16 -7.58 -6.27
C ALA A 102 -6.22 -6.53 -6.62
N SER A 103 -7.29 -6.45 -5.83
CA SER A 103 -8.36 -5.47 -6.03
C SER A 103 -7.94 -4.05 -5.65
N ARG A 104 -7.12 -3.90 -4.61
CA ARG A 104 -6.52 -2.61 -4.27
C ARG A 104 -5.63 -2.07 -5.39
N MET A 105 -4.74 -2.92 -5.93
CA MET A 105 -3.86 -2.56 -7.04
C MET A 105 -4.66 -2.19 -8.28
N ALA A 106 -5.60 -3.06 -8.68
CA ALA A 106 -6.45 -2.79 -9.84
C ALA A 106 -7.25 -1.49 -9.71
N LEU A 107 -7.80 -1.20 -8.53
CA LEU A 107 -8.52 0.05 -8.31
C LEU A 107 -7.60 1.27 -8.43
N PHE A 108 -6.41 1.24 -7.81
CA PHE A 108 -5.49 2.37 -7.86
C PHE A 108 -5.01 2.64 -9.29
N THR A 109 -4.59 1.62 -10.02
CA THR A 109 -4.13 1.80 -11.40
C THR A 109 -5.26 2.31 -12.30
N LEU A 110 -6.48 1.80 -12.13
CA LEU A 110 -7.65 2.28 -12.87
C LEU A 110 -7.96 3.76 -12.59
N ILE A 111 -7.97 4.16 -11.31
CA ILE A 111 -8.18 5.55 -10.91
C ILE A 111 -7.12 6.44 -11.55
N GLY A 112 -5.84 6.06 -11.45
CA GLY A 112 -4.75 6.85 -12.02
C GLY A 112 -4.89 7.05 -13.52
N THR A 113 -5.24 5.98 -14.24
CA THR A 113 -5.48 6.03 -15.68
C THR A 113 -6.61 6.99 -16.03
N ILE A 114 -7.77 6.88 -15.36
CA ILE A 114 -8.91 7.77 -15.62
C ILE A 114 -8.57 9.23 -15.28
N VAL A 115 -7.84 9.46 -14.20
CA VAL A 115 -7.42 10.81 -13.80
C VAL A 115 -6.48 11.41 -14.84
N ARG A 116 -5.48 10.65 -15.28
CA ARG A 116 -4.44 11.13 -16.21
C ARG A 116 -4.95 11.25 -17.65
N THR A 117 -5.57 10.21 -18.19
CA THR A 117 -5.91 10.13 -19.62
C THR A 117 -7.41 10.04 -19.91
N GLY A 118 -8.24 9.82 -18.89
CA GLY A 118 -9.69 9.68 -19.06
C GLY A 118 -10.38 10.95 -19.61
N ARG A 119 -11.61 10.80 -20.06
CA ARG A 119 -12.48 11.90 -20.51
C ARG A 119 -13.10 12.61 -19.31
N ARG A 120 -13.59 13.84 -19.51
CA ARG A 120 -14.30 14.60 -18.46
C ARG A 120 -15.48 13.83 -17.86
N GLY A 121 -16.23 13.10 -18.70
CA GLY A 121 -17.35 12.25 -18.25
C GLY A 121 -16.91 11.09 -17.37
N GLU A 122 -15.82 10.40 -17.72
CA GLU A 122 -15.26 9.28 -16.95
C GLU A 122 -14.74 9.75 -15.59
N ARG A 123 -14.03 10.90 -15.55
CA ARG A 123 -13.57 11.50 -14.29
C ARG A 123 -14.74 11.87 -13.37
N SER A 124 -15.81 12.45 -13.94
CA SER A 124 -17.01 12.81 -13.18
C SER A 124 -17.74 11.58 -12.64
N ALA A 125 -17.86 10.53 -13.46
CA ALA A 125 -18.53 9.29 -13.07
C ALA A 125 -17.71 8.52 -12.03
N LEU A 126 -16.38 8.49 -12.16
CA LEU A 126 -15.46 7.97 -11.16
C LEU A 126 -15.67 8.65 -9.80
N LEU A 127 -15.64 9.99 -9.76
CA LEU A 127 -15.80 10.74 -8.52
C LEU A 127 -17.17 10.46 -7.86
N ALA A 128 -18.24 10.40 -8.66
CA ALA A 128 -19.57 10.04 -8.17
C ALA A 128 -19.61 8.62 -7.59
N CYS A 129 -18.92 7.66 -8.24
CA CYS A 129 -18.82 6.28 -7.79
C CYS A 129 -18.06 6.16 -6.45
N LEU A 130 -16.91 6.83 -6.32
CA LEU A 130 -16.12 6.83 -5.08
C LEU A 130 -16.91 7.39 -3.89
N ARG A 131 -17.65 8.49 -4.11
CA ARG A 131 -18.49 9.11 -3.08
C ARG A 131 -19.66 8.21 -2.66
N ARG A 132 -20.30 7.53 -3.61
CA ARG A 132 -21.45 6.65 -3.33
C ARG A 132 -21.06 5.44 -2.48
N ASN A 133 -19.98 4.75 -2.83
CA ASN A 133 -19.60 3.50 -2.17
C ASN A 133 -19.09 3.69 -0.74
N ARG A 134 -18.61 4.90 -0.38
CA ARG A 134 -18.23 5.21 1.01
C ARG A 134 -19.45 5.29 1.95
N ARG A 135 -20.55 5.87 1.47
CA ARG A 135 -21.79 6.03 2.27
C ARG A 135 -22.48 4.69 2.55
N ALA A 136 -22.31 3.70 1.68
CA ALA A 136 -22.88 2.36 1.85
C ALA A 136 -22.32 1.59 3.06
N GLY A 137 -21.13 1.95 3.56
CA GLY A 137 -20.54 1.35 4.77
C GLY A 137 -21.12 1.86 6.09
N SER A 138 -22.02 2.85 6.05
CA SER A 138 -22.65 3.46 7.23
C SER A 138 -24.18 3.42 7.11
N SER A 139 -24.70 2.24 6.74
CA SER A 139 -26.12 1.94 6.87
C SER A 139 -26.49 1.84 8.35
N SER A 140 -26.72 2.99 8.97
CA SER A 140 -27.70 3.07 10.05
C SER A 140 -29.03 2.61 9.49
N ASP A 141 -29.53 1.55 10.11
CA ASP A 141 -30.87 0.99 10.06
C ASP A 141 -31.97 2.00 9.68
N PRO A 142 -32.77 1.77 8.62
CA PRO A 142 -34.06 2.40 8.46
C PRO A 142 -35.15 1.43 8.93
N HIS A 143 -35.26 1.23 10.25
CA HIS A 143 -36.44 0.62 10.83
C HIS A 143 -37.43 1.71 11.24
N GLU A 144 -38.26 2.16 10.31
CA GLU A 144 -39.60 2.62 10.66
C GLU A 144 -40.67 1.97 9.79
N HIS A 145 -41.51 1.24 10.52
CA HIS A 145 -42.75 0.58 10.17
C HIS A 145 -43.59 1.25 9.08
N LEU A 146 -44.10 0.42 8.17
CA LEU A 146 -45.53 0.41 7.88
C LEU A 146 -46.02 -1.01 7.56
N HIS A 147 -46.80 -1.53 8.50
CA HIS A 147 -47.55 -2.77 8.38
C HIS A 147 -48.56 -2.68 7.23
N THR A 148 -48.70 -3.76 6.47
CA THR A 148 -50.04 -4.27 6.15
C THR A 148 -49.99 -5.75 5.79
N SER A 149 -50.73 -6.52 6.58
CA SER A 149 -50.94 -7.96 6.50
C SER A 149 -51.50 -8.43 5.15
N THR A 150 -51.16 -9.64 4.74
CA THR A 150 -52.17 -10.60 4.26
C THR A 150 -51.69 -12.04 4.42
N ALA A 151 -52.66 -12.91 4.70
CA ALA A 151 -52.53 -14.18 5.41
C ALA A 151 -52.34 -15.41 4.51
N ASN A 152 -52.19 -16.56 5.19
CA ASN A 152 -52.29 -17.97 4.77
C ASN A 152 -50.93 -18.68 4.55
N GLY A 153 -50.66 -19.87 5.10
CA GLY A 153 -51.45 -20.76 5.94
C GLY A 153 -50.62 -21.98 6.39
N ARG A 154 -50.82 -22.36 7.66
CA ARG A 154 -50.88 -23.72 8.26
C ARG A 154 -50.30 -24.92 7.49
N ALA A 155 -49.31 -25.59 8.09
CA ALA A 155 -49.38 -27.01 8.54
C ALA A 155 -48.05 -27.48 9.19
N GLU A 156 -48.14 -27.90 10.46
CA GLU A 156 -47.27 -28.92 11.11
C GLU A 156 -48.01 -30.28 11.02
N PRO A 157 -47.39 -31.48 11.20
CA PRO A 157 -46.58 -31.84 12.38
C PRO A 157 -45.34 -32.75 12.16
N GLN A 158 -44.48 -32.71 13.18
CA GLN A 158 -43.40 -33.65 13.59
C GLN A 158 -43.88 -35.13 13.82
N PRO A 159 -43.03 -36.19 14.02
CA PRO A 159 -42.07 -36.27 15.16
C PRO A 159 -40.88 -37.28 15.15
N GLN A 160 -40.14 -37.25 16.28
CA GLN A 160 -39.24 -38.26 16.89
C GLN A 160 -37.81 -38.39 16.32
N GLU A 161 -36.74 -38.69 17.07
CA GLU A 161 -36.43 -38.89 18.50
C GLU A 161 -34.89 -38.99 18.58
N GLY A 162 -34.25 -38.68 19.71
CA GLY A 162 -32.86 -39.10 19.93
C GLY A 162 -32.07 -38.35 21.00
N MET A 163 -32.22 -38.81 22.25
CA MET A 163 -31.22 -38.92 23.34
C MET A 163 -30.06 -37.90 23.46
N GLY A 164 -29.94 -37.27 24.64
CA GLY A 164 -28.77 -36.48 25.12
C GLY A 164 -27.51 -37.33 25.42
N PRO A 165 -26.55 -36.93 26.30
CA PRO A 165 -26.66 -36.01 27.45
C PRO A 165 -25.49 -34.99 27.61
N SER A 166 -25.50 -34.31 28.76
CA SER A 166 -24.85 -33.05 29.15
C SER A 166 -23.36 -33.07 29.58
N ARG A 167 -22.76 -31.85 29.55
CA ARG A 167 -21.69 -31.25 30.41
C ARG A 167 -20.21 -31.59 30.09
N PRO A 168 -19.19 -30.79 30.55
CA PRO A 168 -19.17 -29.41 31.08
C PRO A 168 -18.16 -28.46 30.38
N ALA A 169 -18.28 -27.17 30.70
CA ALA A 169 -17.31 -26.11 30.41
C ALA A 169 -15.96 -26.34 31.11
N GLY A 170 -14.87 -26.20 30.36
CA GLY A 170 -13.50 -26.04 30.88
C GLY A 170 -12.99 -24.61 30.62
N PRO A 171 -12.23 -24.01 31.55
CA PRO A 171 -11.63 -22.70 31.37
C PRO A 171 -10.35 -22.84 30.53
N GLY A 172 -10.41 -22.45 29.26
CA GLY A 172 -9.27 -22.44 28.35
C GLY A 172 -8.35 -21.26 28.63
N GLU A 173 -7.10 -21.57 28.91
CA GLU A 173 -5.97 -20.72 29.26
C GLU A 173 -5.87 -19.41 28.45
N GLN A 174 -5.75 -18.29 29.19
CA GLN A 174 -5.26 -17.02 28.67
C GLN A 174 -3.79 -17.19 28.25
N ARG A 175 -3.57 -17.35 26.95
CA ARG A 175 -2.27 -17.15 26.33
C ARG A 175 -1.99 -15.64 26.29
N PRO A 176 -0.91 -15.12 26.90
CA PRO A 176 -0.55 -13.72 26.73
C PRO A 176 -0.22 -13.49 25.26
N THR A 177 -1.09 -12.74 24.58
CA THR A 177 -0.77 -12.22 23.25
C THR A 177 0.33 -11.18 23.45
N PRO A 178 1.47 -11.24 22.73
CA PRO A 178 2.46 -10.18 22.83
C PRO A 178 1.81 -8.87 22.40
N PRO A 179 2.06 -7.75 23.11
CA PRO A 179 1.48 -6.47 22.74
C PRO A 179 1.96 -6.12 21.34
N ASN A 180 1.02 -5.97 20.43
CA ASN A 180 1.25 -5.48 19.08
C ASN A 180 1.50 -3.97 19.17
N GLU A 181 2.72 -3.58 19.59
CA GLU A 181 3.21 -2.20 19.56
C GLU A 181 3.59 -1.81 18.12
N GLN A 182 2.61 -1.87 17.21
CA GLN A 182 2.79 -1.41 15.83
C GLN A 182 1.59 -0.58 15.40
N ASP A 183 1.50 0.62 15.95
CA ASP A 183 1.44 1.86 15.17
C ASP A 183 1.31 3.00 16.18
N GLY A 184 2.47 3.50 16.62
CA GLY A 184 2.50 4.84 17.21
C GLY A 184 2.00 5.85 16.17
N PRO A 185 1.41 6.98 16.58
CA PRO A 185 0.89 7.98 15.66
C PRO A 185 1.96 8.32 14.61
N LEU A 186 1.61 8.25 13.32
CA LEU A 186 2.51 8.60 12.19
C LEU A 186 3.26 9.93 12.39
N GLU A 187 2.64 10.82 13.16
CA GLU A 187 3.13 12.12 13.57
C GLU A 187 4.38 12.05 14.47
N GLU A 188 4.45 11.07 15.38
CA GLU A 188 5.62 10.83 16.23
C GLU A 188 6.78 10.25 15.41
N MET A 189 6.49 9.39 14.44
CA MET A 189 7.52 8.80 13.58
C MET A 189 8.16 9.81 12.62
N ALA A 190 7.41 10.81 12.16
CA ALA A 190 7.89 11.83 11.24
C ALA A 190 8.68 12.96 11.93
N LYS A 191 8.51 13.14 13.24
CA LYS A 191 9.07 14.24 14.03
C LYS A 191 10.57 14.45 13.83
N TYR A 192 11.38 13.40 13.95
CA TYR A 192 12.84 13.51 13.83
C TYR A 192 13.28 13.77 12.39
N THR A 193 12.65 13.11 11.40
CA THR A 193 12.96 13.35 9.99
C THR A 193 12.61 14.77 9.56
N MET A 194 11.52 15.33 10.08
CA MET A 194 11.13 16.72 9.84
C MET A 194 12.12 17.69 10.49
N ALA A 195 12.45 17.48 11.77
CA ALA A 195 13.40 18.35 12.48
C ALA A 195 14.79 18.38 11.82
N LEU A 196 15.27 17.22 11.32
CA LEU A 196 16.51 17.14 10.55
C LEU A 196 16.44 17.93 9.24
N LYS A 197 15.31 17.82 8.52
CA LYS A 197 15.10 18.60 7.31
C LYS A 197 15.07 20.10 7.61
N GLU A 198 14.28 20.53 8.59
CA GLU A 198 14.18 21.93 8.98
C GLU A 198 15.50 22.51 9.46
N HIS A 199 16.27 21.73 10.23
CA HIS A 199 17.62 22.12 10.64
C HIS A 199 18.53 22.27 9.43
N GLY A 200 18.48 21.31 8.49
CA GLY A 200 19.18 21.34 7.22
C GLY A 200 18.86 22.56 6.36
N ASP A 201 17.58 22.87 6.20
CA ASP A 201 17.11 24.03 5.44
C ASP A 201 17.62 25.36 6.03
N ARG A 202 17.86 25.43 7.35
CA ARG A 202 18.43 26.64 8.01
C ARG A 202 19.94 26.81 7.78
N ILE A 203 20.66 25.71 7.57
CA ILE A 203 22.13 25.72 7.41
C ILE A 203 22.58 25.40 5.99
N ASP A 204 21.65 25.36 5.04
CA ASP A 204 21.85 24.98 3.64
C ASP A 204 22.57 23.62 3.47
N ALA A 205 22.17 22.64 4.28
CA ALA A 205 22.68 21.27 4.21
C ALA A 205 21.50 20.28 4.17
N GLN A 206 21.57 19.23 3.34
CA GLN A 206 20.51 18.24 3.27
C GLN A 206 20.95 16.88 3.83
N PRO A 207 20.10 16.21 4.65
CA PRO A 207 20.39 14.86 5.12
C PRO A 207 20.24 13.86 3.97
N SER A 208 21.26 13.02 3.78
CA SER A 208 21.20 11.90 2.84
C SER A 208 20.85 10.61 3.58
N TYR A 209 20.07 9.74 2.92
CA TYR A 209 19.62 8.48 3.52
C TYR A 209 19.99 7.29 2.63
N LYS A 210 20.58 6.25 3.22
CA LYS A 210 20.85 4.97 2.58
C LYS A 210 20.15 3.86 3.36
N THR A 211 19.33 3.06 2.69
CA THR A 211 18.68 1.89 3.31
C THR A 211 19.34 0.61 2.83
N ILE A 212 19.70 -0.26 3.77
CA ILE A 212 20.34 -1.55 3.54
C ILE A 212 19.43 -2.64 4.11
N THR A 213 19.15 -3.67 3.32
CA THR A 213 18.44 -4.86 3.80
C THR A 213 19.46 -5.80 4.44
N ILE A 214 19.32 -6.07 5.75
CA ILE A 214 20.20 -6.97 6.50
C ILE A 214 19.75 -8.42 6.33
N SER A 215 18.46 -8.69 6.50
CA SER A 215 17.87 -10.02 6.34
C SER A 215 16.47 -9.92 5.75
N GLN A 216 16.12 -10.92 4.93
CA GLN A 216 14.78 -11.05 4.39
C GLN A 216 13.85 -11.85 5.33
N TYR A 217 14.40 -12.76 6.15
CA TYR A 217 13.63 -13.58 7.08
C TYR A 217 14.41 -13.93 8.37
N PRO A 218 13.99 -13.47 9.56
CA PRO A 218 12.98 -12.41 9.75
C PRO A 218 13.48 -11.09 9.15
N SER A 219 12.56 -10.25 8.64
CA SER A 219 12.92 -9.01 7.96
C SER A 219 13.70 -8.08 8.89
N ARG A 220 14.85 -7.60 8.40
CA ARG A 220 15.70 -6.61 9.09
C ARG A 220 16.26 -5.62 8.09
N PHE A 221 16.16 -4.34 8.42
CA PHE A 221 16.64 -3.22 7.63
C PHE A 221 17.49 -2.30 8.50
N MET A 222 18.54 -1.75 7.91
CA MET A 222 19.34 -0.67 8.47
C MET A 222 19.16 0.58 7.61
N SER A 223 18.96 1.73 8.24
CA SER A 223 19.02 3.02 7.58
C SER A 223 20.21 3.79 8.11
N VAL A 224 21.01 4.37 7.22
CA VAL A 224 22.12 5.26 7.54
C VAL A 224 21.71 6.66 7.10
N VAL A 225 21.80 7.64 8.01
CA VAL A 225 21.61 9.05 7.73
C VAL A 225 22.97 9.75 7.80
N SER A 226 23.30 10.52 6.76
CA SER A 226 24.53 11.32 6.71
C SER A 226 24.16 12.80 6.68
N PHE A 227 24.73 13.57 7.59
CA PHE A 227 24.45 15.00 7.72
C PHE A 227 25.64 15.74 8.32
N GLY A 228 26.09 16.82 7.67
CA GLY A 228 27.19 17.65 8.19
C GLY A 228 28.50 16.89 8.47
N GLY A 229 28.84 15.89 7.63
CA GLY A 229 30.03 15.04 7.81
C GLY A 229 29.93 14.02 8.95
N SER A 230 28.78 13.92 9.62
CA SER A 230 28.47 12.86 10.58
C SER A 230 27.53 11.83 9.97
N GLU A 231 27.64 10.59 10.43
CA GLU A 231 26.76 9.51 10.04
C GLU A 231 26.18 8.82 11.27
N GLU A 232 24.91 8.46 11.21
CA GLU A 232 24.22 7.68 12.23
C GLU A 232 23.38 6.59 11.58
N ASN A 233 23.15 5.48 12.30
CA ASN A 233 22.40 4.35 11.78
C ASN A 233 21.25 3.92 12.70
N GLY A 234 20.23 3.29 12.11
CA GLY A 234 19.10 2.72 12.81
C GLY A 234 18.71 1.40 12.19
N GLU A 235 18.48 0.38 13.02
CA GLU A 235 18.06 -0.95 12.59
C GLU A 235 16.65 -1.25 13.08
N SER A 236 15.81 -1.84 12.22
CA SER A 236 14.48 -2.30 12.59
C SER A 236 13.95 -3.37 11.65
N ARG A 237 12.78 -3.93 11.97
CA ARG A 237 12.04 -4.88 11.13
C ARG A 237 11.39 -4.23 9.90
N THR A 238 11.24 -2.90 9.91
CA THR A 238 10.71 -2.11 8.80
C THR A 238 11.70 -1.04 8.37
N LYS A 239 11.70 -0.69 7.08
CA LYS A 239 12.52 0.42 6.54
C LYS A 239 12.15 1.77 7.17
N ARG A 240 10.86 1.96 7.48
CA ARG A 240 10.32 3.19 8.08
C ARG A 240 10.93 3.44 9.46
N ASP A 241 10.89 2.42 10.32
CA ASP A 241 11.37 2.55 11.70
C ASP A 241 12.89 2.65 11.73
N ALA A 242 13.59 1.90 10.87
CA ALA A 242 15.03 2.02 10.71
C ALA A 242 15.45 3.47 10.39
N LYS A 243 14.75 4.12 9.46
CA LYS A 243 14.97 5.54 9.12
C LYS A 243 14.65 6.48 10.28
N HIS A 244 13.56 6.23 11.00
CA HIS A 244 13.20 7.02 12.18
C HIS A 244 14.28 6.94 13.26
N ILE A 245 14.75 5.74 13.60
CA ILE A 245 15.79 5.51 14.61
C ILE A 245 17.09 6.21 14.20
N ALA A 246 17.50 6.09 12.94
CA ALA A 246 18.69 6.77 12.41
C ALA A 246 18.55 8.30 12.55
N SER A 247 17.38 8.84 12.19
CA SER A 247 17.09 10.27 12.29
C SER A 247 17.06 10.75 13.74
N LYS A 248 16.52 9.95 14.66
CA LYS A 248 16.51 10.25 16.09
C LYS A 248 17.92 10.40 16.64
N LYS A 249 18.79 9.41 16.40
CA LYS A 249 20.20 9.46 16.83
C LYS A 249 20.92 10.68 16.25
N MET A 250 20.66 11.01 14.98
CA MET A 250 21.27 12.17 14.35
C MET A 250 20.76 13.50 14.96
N CYS A 251 19.47 13.63 15.25
CA CYS A 251 18.95 14.78 15.98
C CYS A 251 19.56 14.93 17.38
N GLU A 252 19.73 13.82 18.10
CA GLU A 252 20.38 13.78 19.41
C GLU A 252 21.85 14.23 19.31
N ARG A 253 22.59 13.72 18.31
CA ARG A 253 23.98 14.09 18.05
C ARG A 253 24.16 15.56 17.68
N LEU A 254 23.23 16.11 16.91
CA LEU A 254 23.23 17.52 16.50
C LEU A 254 22.59 18.46 17.54
N ALA A 255 22.13 17.91 18.68
CA ALA A 255 21.41 18.63 19.72
C ALA A 255 20.22 19.46 19.18
N ILE A 256 19.52 18.95 18.16
CA ILE A 256 18.36 19.61 17.55
C ILE A 256 17.19 19.54 18.54
N ARG A 257 16.72 20.71 18.99
CA ARG A 257 15.54 20.82 19.87
C ARG A 257 14.26 20.83 19.05
N PHE A 258 13.25 20.12 19.54
CA PHE A 258 11.88 20.19 19.01
C PHE A 258 11.17 21.37 19.68
N ALA A 259 10.62 22.26 18.87
CA ALA A 259 9.69 23.30 19.33
C ALA A 259 8.29 22.72 19.47
#